data_AF-A0A3M1DZN5-F1
#
_entry.id   AF-A0A3M1DZN5-F1
#
_cell.length_a   1.000
_cell.length_b   1.000
_cell.length_c   1.000
_cell.angle_alpha   90.00
_cell.angle_beta   90.00
_cell.angle_gamma   90.00
#
_symmetry.space_group_name_H-M   'P 1'
#
loop_
_entity.id
_entity.type
_entity.pdbx_description
1 polymer ?
#
loop_
_entity_poly.entity_id
_entity_poly.type
_entity_poly.pdbx_seq_one_letter_code
_entity_poly.pdbx_strand_id
1 'polypeptide(L)'
;PKLIHFKYFFTRKLIFVKEAEAIALFPGGFGTQDEGFESLTLVQTLKAAPVPIVLIDEPGGTYWRHWREFVESALLRNRMIDPEDMALFKITDRAEEAVDEILRFYRRYHSSRFVGELFVIRLKRPLSAERLDEINNRFADLLIEGRFEQVSGPLEDEEGAFPELSRLVFAFNRRSAGRLRMLIDCLNDAP
;
A
#
# COMPACT_ATOMS: atom_id res chain seq x y z
N PRO A 1 -2.40 26.81 12.79
CA PRO A 1 -3.24 27.08 11.59
C PRO A 1 -3.36 25.81 10.72
N LYS A 2 -4.58 25.37 10.38
CA LYS A 2 -4.84 24.17 9.55
C LYS A 2 -5.27 24.53 8.11
N LEU A 3 -4.81 25.66 7.58
CA LEU A 3 -5.06 26.07 6.19
C LEU A 3 -3.73 26.32 5.51
N ILE A 4 -3.46 25.59 4.43
CA ILE A 4 -2.27 25.74 3.61
C ILE A 4 -2.72 26.16 2.22
N HIS A 5 -2.22 27.29 1.74
CA HIS A 5 -2.52 27.80 0.40
C HIS A 5 -1.46 27.34 -0.59
N PHE A 6 -1.91 26.74 -1.69
CA PHE A 6 -1.04 26.35 -2.79
C PHE A 6 -1.27 27.26 -3.98
N LYS A 7 -0.17 27.85 -4.49
CA LYS A 7 -0.21 28.66 -5.72
C LYS A 7 -0.44 27.80 -6.97
N TYR A 8 0.06 26.57 -6.96
CA TYR A 8 -0.04 25.66 -8.09
C TYR A 8 -0.77 24.37 -7.73
N PHE A 9 -1.64 23.92 -8.62
CA PHE A 9 -2.46 22.73 -8.44
C PHE A 9 -1.61 21.46 -8.21
N PHE A 10 -0.51 21.28 -8.97
CA PHE A 10 0.37 20.12 -8.83
C PHE A 10 1.05 20.03 -7.46
N THR A 11 1.35 21.16 -6.81
CA THR A 11 1.98 21.17 -5.48
C THR A 11 1.01 20.65 -4.42
N ARG A 12 -0.29 20.99 -4.55
CA ARG A 12 -1.34 20.47 -3.67
C ARG A 12 -1.45 18.95 -3.79
N LYS A 13 -1.49 18.45 -5.03
CA LYS A 13 -1.54 17.00 -5.34
C LYS A 13 -0.36 16.25 -4.73
N LEU A 14 0.86 16.75 -4.98
CA LEU A 14 2.08 16.14 -4.46
C LEU A 14 2.05 16.02 -2.93
N ILE A 15 1.60 17.06 -2.22
CA ILE A 15 1.55 17.05 -0.76
C ILE A 15 0.48 16.11 -0.23
N PHE A 16 -0.68 16.02 -0.89
CA PHE A 16 -1.69 15.03 -0.47
C PHE A 16 -1.17 13.61 -0.56
N VAL A 17 -0.51 13.23 -1.65
CA VAL A 17 0.02 11.86 -1.77
C VAL A 17 1.20 11.63 -0.82
N LYS A 18 2.08 12.63 -0.67
CA LYS A 18 3.29 12.50 0.16
C LYS A 18 2.97 12.40 1.66
N GLU A 19 2.02 13.19 2.13
CA GLU A 19 1.72 13.33 3.56
C GLU A 19 0.54 12.47 4.02
N ALA A 20 -0.14 11.76 3.10
CA ALA A 20 -1.23 10.84 3.45
C ALA A 20 -0.71 9.49 3.94
N GLU A 21 -1.24 9.03 5.08
CA GLU A 21 -1.10 7.64 5.53
C GLU A 21 -2.26 6.75 5.03
N ALA A 22 -3.33 7.33 4.51
CA ALA A 22 -4.46 6.60 3.94
C ALA A 22 -5.21 7.51 2.96
N ILE A 23 -5.86 6.91 1.97
CA ILE A 23 -6.66 7.63 0.97
C ILE A 23 -8.07 7.09 1.00
N ALA A 24 -9.03 7.97 1.28
CA ALA A 24 -10.46 7.66 1.24
C ALA A 24 -11.10 8.43 0.08
N LEU A 25 -11.65 7.71 -0.91
CA LEU A 25 -12.31 8.28 -2.07
C LEU A 25 -13.82 8.08 -1.95
N PHE A 26 -14.58 9.17 -2.04
CA PHE A 26 -16.05 9.16 -2.10
C PHE A 26 -16.53 9.40 -3.54
N PRO A 27 -17.78 9.07 -3.91
CA PRO A 27 -18.30 9.29 -5.24
C PRO A 27 -18.11 10.75 -5.67
N GLY A 28 -17.62 10.97 -6.89
CA GLY A 28 -17.29 12.30 -7.36
C GLY A 28 -17.11 12.41 -8.87
N GLY A 29 -16.69 13.59 -9.33
CA GLY A 29 -16.44 13.87 -10.75
C GLY A 29 -14.98 13.65 -11.15
N PHE A 30 -14.53 14.38 -12.17
CA PHE A 30 -13.18 14.27 -12.70
C PHE A 30 -12.08 14.57 -11.68
N GLY A 31 -12.31 15.46 -10.70
CA GLY A 31 -11.32 15.74 -9.67
C GLY A 31 -11.03 14.54 -8.77
N THR A 32 -12.08 13.84 -8.32
CA THR A 32 -11.94 12.62 -7.53
C THR A 32 -11.28 11.50 -8.32
N GLN A 33 -11.63 11.37 -9.61
CA GLN A 33 -11.04 10.35 -10.48
C GLN A 33 -9.57 10.65 -10.78
N ASP A 34 -9.21 11.92 -11.00
CA ASP A 34 -7.83 12.36 -11.19
C ASP A 34 -6.96 12.04 -9.96
N GLU A 35 -7.40 12.44 -8.75
CA GLU A 35 -6.68 12.12 -7.50
C GLU A 35 -6.65 10.60 -7.22
N GLY A 36 -7.73 9.87 -7.54
CA GLY A 36 -7.81 8.42 -7.36
C GLY A 36 -6.86 7.62 -8.25
N PHE A 37 -6.86 7.89 -9.57
CA PHE A 37 -5.95 7.23 -10.50
C PHE A 37 -4.49 7.65 -10.31
N GLU A 38 -4.22 8.91 -9.96
CA GLU A 38 -2.87 9.38 -9.62
C GLU A 38 -2.33 8.61 -8.42
N SER A 39 -3.13 8.45 -7.36
CA SER A 39 -2.76 7.69 -6.17
C SER A 39 -2.47 6.22 -6.47
N LEU A 40 -3.37 5.55 -7.21
CA LEU A 40 -3.16 4.17 -7.65
C LEU A 40 -1.88 4.01 -8.47
N THR A 41 -1.65 4.92 -9.43
CA THR A 41 -0.45 4.89 -10.29
C THR A 41 0.83 5.06 -9.47
N LEU A 42 0.85 5.99 -8.51
CA LEU A 42 2.04 6.24 -7.68
C LEU A 42 2.37 5.07 -6.75
N VAL A 43 1.35 4.42 -6.17
CA VAL A 43 1.54 3.20 -5.37
C VAL A 43 1.97 2.03 -6.26
N GLN A 44 1.29 1.81 -7.40
CA GLN A 44 1.60 0.73 -8.36
C GLN A 44 3.04 0.83 -8.88
N THR A 45 3.50 2.05 -9.17
CA THR A 45 4.85 2.30 -9.71
C THR A 45 5.92 2.48 -8.63
N LEU A 46 5.57 2.25 -7.35
CA LEU A 46 6.45 2.37 -6.19
C LEU A 46 7.08 3.76 -6.05
N LYS A 47 6.40 4.80 -6.57
CA LYS A 47 6.79 6.21 -6.44
C LYS A 47 6.24 6.84 -5.17
N ALA A 48 5.19 6.26 -4.61
CA ALA A 48 4.73 6.49 -3.25
C ALA A 48 4.91 5.22 -2.41
N ALA A 49 5.02 5.40 -1.09
CA ALA A 49 4.99 4.28 -0.17
C ALA A 49 3.61 3.58 -0.23
N PRO A 50 3.54 2.27 0.07
CA PRO A 50 2.26 1.59 0.22
C PRO A 50 1.39 2.26 1.30
N VAL A 51 0.16 2.58 0.94
CA VAL A 51 -0.89 3.12 1.81
C VAL A 51 -2.22 2.43 1.49
N PRO A 52 -3.15 2.28 2.46
CA PRO A 52 -4.49 1.80 2.19
C PRO A 52 -5.28 2.83 1.38
N ILE A 53 -5.81 2.40 0.24
CA ILE A 53 -6.73 3.18 -0.60
C ILE A 53 -8.11 2.55 -0.47
N VAL A 54 -9.08 3.32 0.03
CA VAL A 54 -10.45 2.86 0.26
C VAL A 54 -11.44 3.72 -0.51
N LEU A 55 -12.25 3.07 -1.33
CA LEU A 55 -13.29 3.64 -2.15
C LEU A 55 -14.61 3.41 -1.40
N ILE A 56 -15.16 4.47 -0.84
CA ILE A 56 -16.30 4.43 0.07
C ILE A 56 -17.53 4.91 -0.70
N ASP A 57 -18.52 4.05 -0.85
CA ASP A 57 -19.81 4.37 -1.45
C ASP A 57 -20.85 4.75 -0.37
N GLU A 58 -22.01 5.26 -0.79
CA GLU A 58 -23.16 5.28 0.11
C GLU A 58 -23.73 3.86 0.31
N PRO A 59 -24.40 3.54 1.44
CA PRO A 59 -25.02 2.22 1.64
C PRO A 59 -25.93 1.80 0.48
N GLY A 60 -25.61 0.68 -0.17
CA GLY A 60 -26.33 0.21 -1.36
C GLY A 60 -25.98 0.94 -2.67
N GLY A 61 -25.01 1.86 -2.63
CA GLY A 61 -24.49 2.60 -3.78
C GLY A 61 -23.91 1.71 -4.87
N THR A 62 -23.79 2.26 -6.07
CA THR A 62 -23.30 1.53 -7.24
C THR A 62 -22.16 2.24 -7.95
N TYR A 63 -21.74 3.41 -7.46
CA TYR A 63 -20.74 4.23 -8.11
C TYR A 63 -19.41 3.48 -8.24
N TRP A 64 -18.88 2.97 -7.13
CA TRP A 64 -17.58 2.29 -7.13
C TRP A 64 -17.66 0.88 -7.73
N ARG A 65 -18.85 0.27 -7.73
CA ARG A 65 -19.11 -1.00 -8.42
C ARG A 65 -18.97 -0.83 -9.94
N HIS A 66 -19.63 0.16 -10.53
CA HIS A 66 -19.48 0.45 -11.95
C HIS A 66 -18.04 0.87 -12.30
N TRP A 67 -17.39 1.64 -11.43
CA TRP A 67 -15.97 1.98 -11.60
C TRP A 67 -15.09 0.72 -11.62
N ARG A 68 -15.32 -0.22 -10.70
CA ARG A 68 -14.60 -1.50 -10.66
C ARG A 68 -14.85 -2.34 -11.91
N GLU A 69 -16.10 -2.40 -12.38
CA GLU A 69 -16.45 -3.09 -13.62
C GLU A 69 -15.70 -2.49 -14.83
N PHE A 70 -15.53 -1.17 -14.88
CA PHE A 70 -14.67 -0.53 -15.87
C PHE A 70 -13.21 -0.95 -15.71
N VAL A 71 -12.64 -0.89 -14.49
CA VAL A 71 -11.25 -1.31 -14.24
C VAL A 71 -11.02 -2.76 -14.66
N GLU A 72 -11.93 -3.66 -14.31
CA GLU A 72 -11.83 -5.08 -14.65
C GLU A 72 -11.99 -5.32 -16.16
N SER A 73 -12.97 -4.68 -16.81
CA SER A 73 -13.29 -4.92 -18.22
C SER A 73 -12.36 -4.20 -19.18
N ALA A 74 -11.93 -2.98 -18.87
CA ALA A 74 -11.15 -2.14 -19.76
C ALA A 74 -9.65 -2.19 -19.46
N LEU A 75 -9.24 -2.29 -18.19
CA LEU A 75 -7.82 -2.28 -17.81
C LEU A 75 -7.29 -3.69 -17.61
N LEU A 76 -7.89 -4.45 -16.69
CA LEU A 76 -7.39 -5.77 -16.31
C LEU A 76 -7.53 -6.80 -17.46
N ARG A 77 -8.71 -6.92 -18.06
CA ARG A 77 -8.95 -7.87 -19.17
C ARG A 77 -8.03 -7.63 -20.36
N ASN A 78 -7.69 -6.36 -20.62
CA ASN A 78 -6.79 -5.96 -21.70
C ASN A 78 -5.32 -5.93 -21.29
N ARG A 79 -4.97 -6.45 -20.09
CA ARG A 79 -3.60 -6.55 -19.56
C ARG A 79 -2.89 -5.20 -19.43
N MET A 80 -3.64 -4.14 -19.10
CA MET A 80 -3.08 -2.82 -18.80
C MET A 80 -2.64 -2.68 -17.34
N ILE A 81 -3.13 -3.57 -16.47
CA ILE A 81 -2.73 -3.74 -15.07
C ILE A 81 -2.60 -5.23 -14.76
N ASP A 82 -1.85 -5.58 -13.72
CA ASP A 82 -1.72 -6.96 -13.28
C ASP A 82 -2.91 -7.36 -12.38
N PRO A 83 -3.27 -8.67 -12.31
CA PRO A 83 -4.36 -9.12 -11.45
C PRO A 83 -4.16 -8.74 -9.97
N GLU A 84 -2.93 -8.72 -9.49
CA GLU A 84 -2.59 -8.30 -8.13
C GLU A 84 -2.83 -6.81 -7.86
N ASP A 85 -2.88 -5.95 -8.88
CA ASP A 85 -3.13 -4.51 -8.70
C ASP A 85 -4.54 -4.23 -8.17
N MET A 86 -5.47 -5.18 -8.32
CA MET A 86 -6.79 -5.13 -7.70
C MET A 86 -6.74 -5.21 -6.16
N ALA A 87 -5.61 -5.63 -5.58
CA ALA A 87 -5.38 -5.61 -4.13
C ALA A 87 -5.00 -4.20 -3.62
N LEU A 88 -4.63 -3.26 -4.51
CA LEU A 88 -4.20 -1.92 -4.11
C LEU A 88 -5.32 -1.09 -3.49
N PHE A 89 -6.58 -1.42 -3.77
CA PHE A 89 -7.73 -0.70 -3.25
C PHE A 89 -8.79 -1.63 -2.66
N LYS A 90 -9.60 -1.07 -1.74
CA LYS A 90 -10.79 -1.72 -1.19
C LYS A 90 -12.02 -0.89 -1.50
N ILE A 91 -13.11 -1.54 -1.87
CA ILE A 91 -14.42 -0.90 -2.01
C ILE A 91 -15.30 -1.34 -0.84
N THR A 92 -15.99 -0.39 -0.22
CA THR A 92 -17.00 -0.65 0.83
C THR A 92 -18.07 0.44 0.79
N ASP A 93 -19.24 0.17 1.34
CA ASP A 93 -20.31 1.15 1.55
C ASP A 93 -20.54 1.44 3.05
N ARG A 94 -19.59 1.01 3.90
CA ARG A 94 -19.62 1.16 5.36
C ARG A 94 -18.39 1.90 5.86
N ALA A 95 -18.60 2.98 6.59
CA ALA A 95 -17.52 3.78 7.16
C ALA A 95 -16.67 2.96 8.14
N GLU A 96 -17.29 2.07 8.93
CA GLU A 96 -16.58 1.23 9.89
C GLU A 96 -15.60 0.28 9.19
N GLU A 97 -15.99 -0.32 8.06
CA GLU A 97 -15.11 -1.22 7.31
C GLU A 97 -13.92 -0.49 6.66
N ALA A 98 -14.12 0.78 6.29
CA ALA A 98 -13.05 1.64 5.79
C ALA A 98 -12.06 1.97 6.90
N VAL A 99 -12.55 2.30 8.09
CA VAL A 99 -11.71 2.53 9.28
C VAL A 99 -10.95 1.26 9.65
N ASP A 100 -11.62 0.11 9.68
CA ASP A 100 -11.01 -1.18 9.99
C ASP A 100 -9.91 -1.55 8.98
N GLU A 101 -10.10 -1.25 7.69
CA GLU A 101 -9.07 -1.44 6.67
C GLU A 101 -7.81 -0.64 6.98
N ILE A 102 -7.97 0.65 7.28
CA ILE A 102 -6.86 1.55 7.57
C ILE A 102 -6.13 1.12 8.86
N LEU A 103 -6.88 0.81 9.93
CA LEU A 103 -6.31 0.39 11.21
C LEU A 103 -5.61 -0.97 11.10
N ARG A 104 -6.20 -1.91 10.34
CA ARG A 104 -5.58 -3.21 10.08
C ARG A 104 -4.29 -3.05 9.30
N PHE A 105 -4.26 -2.21 8.25
CA PHE A 105 -3.07 -1.98 7.44
C PHE A 105 -1.85 -1.56 8.27
N TYR A 106 -2.05 -0.83 9.36
CA TYR A 106 -0.98 -0.36 10.25
C TYR A 106 -0.84 -1.17 11.55
N ARG A 107 -1.44 -2.37 11.64
CA ARG A 107 -1.40 -3.16 12.89
C ARG A 107 -0.01 -3.67 13.23
N ARG A 108 0.70 -4.20 12.23
CA ARG A 108 2.09 -4.66 12.30
C ARG A 108 2.98 -3.86 11.36
N TYR A 109 2.52 -3.51 10.16
CA TYR A 109 3.27 -2.62 9.26
C TYR A 109 3.40 -1.21 9.85
N HIS A 110 4.59 -0.63 9.74
CA HIS A 110 4.87 0.75 10.12
C HIS A 110 5.17 1.59 8.88
N SER A 111 6.23 1.26 8.15
CA SER A 111 6.67 1.94 6.95
C SER A 111 7.56 1.04 6.12
N SER A 112 7.90 1.46 4.90
CA SER A 112 8.85 0.74 4.05
C SER A 112 9.72 1.70 3.25
N ARG A 113 10.89 1.22 2.83
CA ARG A 113 11.82 1.98 1.98
C ARG A 113 12.80 1.05 1.28
N PHE A 114 13.46 1.59 0.25
CA PHE A 114 14.68 1.00 -0.29
C PHE A 114 15.90 1.42 0.54
N VAL A 115 16.82 0.48 0.75
CA VAL A 115 18.12 0.64 1.39
C VAL A 115 19.13 -0.09 0.50
N GLY A 116 19.83 0.65 -0.35
CA GLY A 116 20.56 0.07 -1.48
C GLY A 116 19.63 -0.74 -2.40
N GLU A 117 19.99 -2.00 -2.65
CA GLU A 117 19.19 -2.94 -3.45
C GLU A 117 18.12 -3.68 -2.63
N LEU A 118 18.12 -3.53 -1.31
CA LEU A 118 17.18 -4.20 -0.42
C LEU A 118 15.93 -3.36 -0.21
N PHE A 119 14.79 -4.04 -0.15
CA PHE A 119 13.55 -3.47 0.33
C PHE A 119 13.36 -3.82 1.80
N VAL A 120 13.05 -2.80 2.59
CA VAL A 120 12.97 -2.89 4.04
C VAL A 120 11.57 -2.49 4.47
N ILE A 121 10.87 -3.41 5.11
CA ILE A 121 9.60 -3.14 5.78
C ILE A 121 9.86 -3.08 7.27
N ARG A 122 9.48 -1.97 7.90
CA ARG A 122 9.54 -1.80 9.35
C ARG A 122 8.25 -2.33 9.98
N LEU A 123 8.42 -3.13 11.02
CA LEU A 123 7.36 -3.81 11.73
C LEU A 123 7.29 -3.33 13.18
N LYS A 124 6.08 -2.96 13.62
CA LYS A 124 5.76 -2.58 15.01
C LYS A 124 6.00 -3.72 16.00
N ARG A 125 5.96 -4.96 15.52
CA ARG A 125 6.22 -6.18 16.30
C ARG A 125 6.90 -7.22 15.41
N PRO A 126 7.84 -8.00 15.95
CA PRO A 126 8.50 -9.06 15.18
C PRO A 126 7.52 -10.17 14.79
N LEU A 127 7.88 -10.89 13.72
CA LEU A 127 7.23 -12.12 13.27
C LEU A 127 7.79 -13.33 14.02
N SER A 128 6.96 -14.37 14.18
CA SER A 128 7.43 -15.70 14.57
C SER A 128 8.21 -16.35 13.43
N ALA A 129 9.04 -17.36 13.76
CA ALA A 129 9.76 -18.13 12.75
C ALA A 129 8.79 -18.82 11.76
N GLU A 130 7.72 -19.41 12.26
CA GLU A 130 6.67 -20.05 11.44
C GLU A 130 6.05 -19.07 10.44
N ARG A 131 5.75 -17.84 10.87
CA ARG A 131 5.19 -16.82 9.99
C ARG A 131 6.19 -16.33 8.95
N LEU A 132 7.46 -16.22 9.33
CA LEU A 132 8.53 -15.87 8.39
C LEU A 132 8.73 -16.96 7.33
N ASP A 133 8.65 -18.24 7.71
CA ASP A 133 8.71 -19.35 6.75
C ASP A 133 7.48 -19.40 5.84
N GLU A 134 6.28 -19.12 6.36
CA GLU A 134 5.08 -18.96 5.53
C GLU A 134 5.27 -17.85 4.48
N ILE A 135 5.77 -16.69 4.90
CA ILE A 135 6.04 -15.56 4.00
C ILE A 135 7.05 -15.96 2.91
N ASN A 136 8.13 -16.63 3.30
CA ASN A 136 9.14 -17.12 2.38
C ASN A 136 8.56 -18.06 1.31
N ASN A 137 7.63 -18.93 1.69
CA ASN A 137 6.99 -19.84 0.74
C ASN A 137 5.95 -19.12 -0.13
N ARG A 138 5.13 -18.26 0.47
CA ARG A 138 3.95 -17.70 -0.18
C ARG A 138 4.26 -16.49 -1.08
N PHE A 139 5.35 -15.79 -0.83
CA PHE A 139 5.73 -14.55 -1.51
C PHE A 139 7.12 -14.62 -2.16
N ALA A 140 7.64 -15.81 -2.42
CA ALA A 140 8.93 -16.01 -3.10
C ALA A 140 8.98 -15.30 -4.48
N ASP A 141 7.83 -15.12 -5.12
CA ASP A 141 7.67 -14.39 -6.38
C ASP A 141 8.03 -12.90 -6.31
N LEU A 142 8.06 -12.32 -5.10
CA LEU A 142 8.55 -10.95 -4.88
C LEU A 142 10.07 -10.84 -4.92
N LEU A 143 10.80 -11.95 -4.77
CA LEU A 143 12.26 -11.96 -4.59
C LEU A 143 12.98 -12.01 -5.95
N ILE A 144 14.00 -11.16 -6.10
CA ILE A 144 15.00 -11.33 -7.17
C ILE A 144 15.92 -12.50 -6.84
N GLU A 145 16.34 -12.58 -5.56
CA GLU A 145 17.20 -13.62 -5.03
C GLU A 145 17.02 -13.72 -3.51
N GLY A 146 17.60 -14.77 -2.92
CA GLY A 146 17.64 -14.95 -1.48
C GLY A 146 16.28 -15.31 -0.89
N ARG A 147 16.02 -14.76 0.30
CA ARG A 147 14.83 -15.04 1.11
C ARG A 147 14.43 -13.79 1.89
N PHE A 148 13.23 -13.78 2.47
CA PHE A 148 12.85 -12.80 3.47
C PHE A 148 13.57 -13.09 4.78
N GLU A 149 14.24 -12.08 5.32
CA GLU A 149 14.98 -12.13 6.57
C GLU A 149 14.44 -11.13 7.57
N GLN A 150 14.44 -11.49 8.85
CA GLN A 150 14.04 -10.59 9.93
C GLN A 150 15.27 -10.11 10.69
N VAL A 151 15.43 -8.80 10.77
CA VAL A 151 16.55 -8.13 11.47
C VAL A 151 16.02 -7.25 12.59
N SER A 152 16.76 -7.18 13.69
CA SER A 152 16.50 -6.25 14.80
C SER A 152 17.31 -4.98 14.64
N GLY A 153 16.68 -3.82 14.82
CA GLY A 153 17.38 -2.53 14.73
C GLY A 153 17.64 -2.07 13.29
N PRO A 154 18.11 -0.83 13.12
CA PRO A 154 18.27 -0.20 11.81
C PRO A 154 19.45 -0.79 11.03
N LEU A 155 19.29 -0.87 9.70
CA LEU A 155 20.44 -1.05 8.81
C LEU A 155 21.30 0.23 8.81
N GLU A 156 22.58 0.13 8.42
CA GLU A 156 23.53 1.27 8.47
C GLU A 156 22.99 2.50 7.72
N ASP A 157 22.46 2.29 6.52
CA ASP A 157 21.88 3.34 5.65
C ASP A 157 20.47 3.80 6.06
N GLU A 158 19.93 3.33 7.19
CA GLU A 158 18.68 3.84 7.78
C GLU A 158 18.90 5.00 8.76
N GLU A 159 20.14 5.47 8.92
CA GLU A 159 20.52 6.60 9.79
C GLU A 159 19.98 6.51 11.22
N GLY A 160 19.89 5.29 11.76
CA GLY A 160 19.41 5.06 13.12
C GLY A 160 17.90 5.27 13.31
N ALA A 161 17.12 5.49 12.25
CA ALA A 161 15.71 5.83 12.37
C ALA A 161 14.90 4.65 12.96
N PHE A 162 14.05 4.92 13.96
CA PHE A 162 13.17 3.95 14.62
C PHE A 162 13.91 2.67 15.07
N PRO A 163 14.89 2.79 15.99
CA PRO A 163 15.76 1.67 16.39
C PRO A 163 15.02 0.54 17.10
N GLU A 164 13.84 0.80 17.66
CA GLU A 164 13.00 -0.15 18.38
C GLU A 164 12.22 -1.12 17.48
N LEU A 165 12.07 -0.80 16.19
CA LEU A 165 11.27 -1.60 15.26
C LEU A 165 12.03 -2.83 14.74
N SER A 166 11.31 -3.89 14.39
CA SER A 166 11.88 -5.01 13.63
C SER A 166 11.82 -4.71 12.13
N ARG A 167 12.73 -5.29 11.32
CA ARG A 167 12.70 -5.16 9.86
C ARG A 167 12.49 -6.52 9.21
N LEU A 168 11.62 -6.56 8.21
CA LEU A 168 11.62 -7.59 7.18
C LEU A 168 12.41 -7.05 5.99
N VAL A 169 13.48 -7.74 5.62
CA VAL A 169 14.46 -7.32 4.61
C VAL A 169 14.49 -8.36 3.49
N PHE A 170 14.46 -7.90 2.24
CA PHE A 170 14.49 -8.78 1.07
C PHE A 170 14.86 -8.04 -0.22
N ALA A 171 15.41 -8.76 -1.21
CA ALA A 171 15.71 -8.24 -2.54
C ALA A 171 14.43 -8.21 -3.41
N PHE A 172 13.68 -7.11 -3.38
CA PHE A 172 12.39 -6.98 -4.07
C PHE A 172 12.53 -6.78 -5.58
N ASN A 173 11.69 -7.44 -6.39
CA ASN A 173 11.65 -7.33 -7.85
C ASN A 173 11.25 -5.95 -8.42
N ARG A 174 10.80 -5.01 -7.57
CA ARG A 174 10.43 -3.63 -7.89
C ARG A 174 9.33 -3.46 -8.94
N ARG A 175 8.50 -4.48 -9.15
CA ARG A 175 7.42 -4.48 -10.16
C ARG A 175 6.08 -4.91 -9.58
N SER A 176 6.07 -5.87 -8.66
CA SER A 176 4.84 -6.48 -8.16
C SER A 176 4.25 -5.71 -6.97
N ALA A 177 3.82 -4.46 -7.19
CA ALA A 177 3.29 -3.60 -6.14
C ALA A 177 1.97 -4.12 -5.53
N GLY A 178 1.05 -4.63 -6.36
CA GLY A 178 -0.16 -5.29 -5.88
C GLY A 178 0.15 -6.50 -5.00
N ARG A 179 1.15 -7.30 -5.38
CA ARG A 179 1.60 -8.44 -4.60
C ARG A 179 2.30 -8.04 -3.29
N LEU A 180 3.07 -6.95 -3.30
CA LEU A 180 3.63 -6.33 -2.10
C LEU A 180 2.51 -5.87 -1.14
N ARG A 181 1.41 -5.31 -1.65
CA ARG A 181 0.23 -5.01 -0.83
C ARG A 181 -0.35 -6.26 -0.17
N MET A 182 -0.48 -7.36 -0.91
CA MET A 182 -0.94 -8.65 -0.34
C MET A 182 0.03 -9.18 0.74
N LEU A 183 1.34 -8.96 0.61
CA LEU A 183 2.31 -9.25 1.67
C LEU A 183 2.03 -8.39 2.90
N ILE A 184 1.79 -7.09 2.75
CA ILE A 184 1.45 -6.19 3.86
C ILE A 184 0.17 -6.65 4.55
N ASP A 185 -0.87 -7.04 3.81
CA ASP A 185 -2.10 -7.56 4.40
C ASP A 185 -1.83 -8.83 5.23
N CYS A 186 -1.00 -9.74 4.70
CA CYS A 186 -0.55 -10.94 5.40
C CYS A 186 0.24 -10.58 6.67
N LEU A 187 1.14 -9.61 6.62
CA LEU A 187 1.90 -9.17 7.80
C LEU A 187 0.98 -8.67 8.92
N ASN A 188 -0.18 -8.11 8.58
CA ASN A 188 -1.11 -7.50 9.51
C ASN A 188 -2.21 -8.44 10.04
N ASP A 189 -2.37 -9.62 9.45
CA ASP A 189 -3.30 -10.62 9.96
C ASP A 189 -2.99 -11.00 11.41
N ALA A 190 -4.03 -11.43 12.15
CA ALA A 190 -3.86 -11.97 13.49
C ALA A 190 -2.93 -13.20 13.43
N PRO A 191 -2.18 -13.49 14.53
CA PRO A 191 -0.91 -14.21 14.56
C PRO A 191 -0.62 -15.15 13.39
#